data_AF-L7KGG4-F1
#
_entry.id   AF-L7KGG4-F1
#
_cell.length_a   1.000
_cell.length_b   1.000
_cell.length_c   1.000
_cell.angle_alpha   90.00
_cell.angle_beta   90.00
_cell.angle_gamma   90.00
#
_symmetry.space_group_name_H-M   'P 1'
#
loop_
_entity.id
_entity.type
_entity.pdbx_description
1 polymer ?
#
loop_
_entity_poly.entity_id
_entity_poly.type
_entity_poly.pdbx_seq_one_letter_code
_entity_poly.pdbx_strand_id
1 'polypeptide(L)'
;MTSTNGSSADNHATGAATPNVSPAQPTVGPPDILGTPLSPNATRVMVLGAGELGKEVIIAFQRLGVEVVAVDRYAGAPGQQVAHHAEVIDMTDADALIGLVEKYSPAYVVPEIEAIATDALVTIEQRGLAEVIPTASAVVATMNREGIRRLADEELGLPTSPYLFAGSHDELTVAAEQVGYPCVVKPVMSSSGKGQTVVRGPEDVDKAWDTATTGGRVAGERVIVEGFIEFDYEITLLTVRAVDPATGQLVTHFCAPIGHRQVNGDYVESWQPHEMSAFALGAATSIAARIATAMGDGKLGGRGIFGVELFVKGDDVYFSEVSPRPHDTGLVTMATQRLSEFEMHARAILGLPVDVTLASPGASAVIYGGLDEKGIGFEYVAQALAVPETDIRLFGKPESFRRRRMGVVTATADDVETARERAVRAASIVTPVPGRPARRGVVVPLRGPGPQSPPKPPVGQRPPGPPRPQATPPGPQVAGQRPPQPAPRPAQPPRQPGQGDRRVPPPVGRDAVGQRPGPGQPDARPVNPKGRPVAPGGPGQQSEVRVPAGPPAAGGRDAPDGGPSA
;
A
#
# COMPACT_ATOMS: atom_id res chain seq x y z
N MET A 1 -28.55 30.25 87.73
CA MET A 1 -29.40 29.32 86.97
C MET A 1 -28.56 28.76 85.82
N THR A 2 -28.33 27.44 85.84
CA THR A 2 -28.14 26.52 84.70
C THR A 2 -27.33 27.00 83.48
N SER A 3 -26.08 26.52 83.29
CA SER A 3 -25.71 25.33 82.48
C SER A 3 -25.86 25.58 80.96
N THR A 4 -24.82 25.54 80.12
CA THR A 4 -24.13 24.31 79.66
C THR A 4 -22.91 24.64 78.77
N ASN A 5 -21.86 23.82 78.93
CA ASN A 5 -20.78 23.30 78.05
C ASN A 5 -20.67 23.77 76.57
N GLY A 6 -19.52 23.75 75.90
CA GLY A 6 -18.22 23.10 76.19
C GLY A 6 -17.14 23.51 75.18
N SER A 7 -15.89 23.60 75.64
CA SER A 7 -14.73 22.79 75.25
C SER A 7 -14.33 22.82 73.77
N SER A 8 -13.31 23.63 73.50
CA SER A 8 -12.42 23.59 72.35
C SER A 8 -11.66 22.26 72.26
N ALA A 9 -11.64 21.65 71.09
CA ALA A 9 -10.70 20.59 70.76
C ALA A 9 -10.23 20.76 69.30
N ASP A 10 -8.92 20.61 69.16
CA ASP A 10 -8.10 20.78 67.97
C ASP A 10 -8.60 19.99 66.75
N ASN A 11 -8.59 20.63 65.58
CA ASN A 11 -8.64 19.95 64.29
C ASN A 11 -7.31 20.21 63.56
N HIS A 12 -6.38 19.26 63.70
CA HIS A 12 -5.24 19.10 62.81
C HIS A 12 -5.77 18.73 61.41
N ALA A 13 -5.77 19.70 60.50
CA ALA A 13 -5.93 19.45 59.08
C ALA A 13 -4.65 18.78 58.55
N THR A 14 -4.69 17.47 58.35
CA THR A 14 -3.72 16.73 57.57
C THR A 14 -3.88 17.11 56.10
N GLY A 15 -2.97 17.93 55.59
CA GLY A 15 -2.85 18.20 54.16
C GLY A 15 -2.46 16.91 53.44
N ALA A 16 -3.43 16.24 52.82
CA ALA A 16 -3.16 15.17 51.87
C ALA A 16 -2.55 15.81 50.62
N ALA A 17 -1.22 15.66 50.48
CA ALA A 17 -0.52 15.99 49.25
C ALA A 17 -1.17 15.17 48.11
N THR A 18 -1.80 15.87 47.17
CA THR A 18 -2.14 15.29 45.86
C THR A 18 -0.84 14.79 45.24
N PRO A 19 -0.71 13.50 44.89
CA PRO A 19 0.49 13.04 44.21
C PRO A 19 0.57 13.80 42.90
N ASN A 20 1.67 14.53 42.73
CA ASN A 20 2.04 15.17 41.49
C ASN A 20 2.41 14.05 40.52
N VAL A 21 1.39 13.44 39.90
CA VAL A 21 1.57 12.50 38.80
C VAL A 21 1.87 13.38 37.59
N SER A 22 3.15 13.65 37.36
CA SER A 22 3.60 14.04 36.02
C SER A 22 2.94 13.07 35.03
N PRO A 23 2.31 13.53 33.93
CA PRO A 23 1.80 12.62 32.93
C PRO A 23 2.97 11.71 32.54
N ALA A 24 2.82 10.41 32.80
CA ALA A 24 3.80 9.43 32.39
C ALA A 24 3.97 9.61 30.88
N GLN A 25 5.21 9.82 30.42
CA GLN A 25 5.46 9.75 28.99
C GLN A 25 4.89 8.43 28.48
N PRO A 26 4.13 8.42 27.37
CA PRO A 26 3.60 7.18 26.83
C PRO A 26 4.80 6.27 26.61
N THR A 27 4.68 5.07 27.17
CA THR A 27 5.67 4.03 26.96
C THR A 27 5.61 3.66 25.49
N VAL A 28 6.57 4.13 24.69
CA VAL A 28 6.76 3.68 23.31
C VAL A 28 6.90 2.17 23.34
N GLY A 29 6.01 1.47 22.63
CA GLY A 29 6.00 0.01 22.64
C GLY A 29 4.61 -0.61 22.49
N PRO A 30 4.58 -1.95 22.37
CA PRO A 30 3.34 -2.70 22.27
C PRO A 30 2.57 -2.70 23.60
N PRO A 31 1.24 -2.86 23.57
CA PRO A 31 0.46 -2.97 24.79
C PRO A 31 0.60 -4.39 25.38
N ASP A 32 0.63 -4.50 26.71
CA ASP A 32 0.67 -5.81 27.38
C ASP A 32 -0.64 -6.61 27.18
N ILE A 33 -1.75 -5.91 26.93
CA ILE A 33 -3.09 -6.48 26.72
C ILE A 33 -3.76 -5.78 25.54
N LEU A 34 -4.36 -6.54 24.64
CA LEU A 34 -5.31 -6.01 23.66
C LEU A 34 -6.70 -5.92 24.27
N GLY A 35 -7.19 -4.68 24.38
CA GLY A 35 -8.52 -4.35 24.87
C GLY A 35 -9.64 -4.82 23.96
N THR A 36 -10.87 -4.80 24.46
CA THR A 36 -12.06 -5.01 23.62
C THR A 36 -12.54 -3.67 23.07
N PRO A 37 -12.96 -3.56 21.80
CA PRO A 37 -13.48 -2.30 21.30
C PRO A 37 -14.74 -1.86 22.03
N LEU A 38 -14.92 -0.54 22.16
CA LEU A 38 -16.09 0.10 22.78
C LEU A 38 -16.25 -0.17 24.29
N SER A 39 -15.20 -0.69 24.94
CA SER A 39 -15.14 -0.84 26.40
C SER A 39 -14.07 0.08 27.00
N PRO A 40 -14.08 0.30 28.33
CA PRO A 40 -13.11 1.17 28.99
C PRO A 40 -11.64 0.74 28.85
N ASN A 41 -11.38 -0.52 28.48
CA ASN A 41 -10.03 -1.06 28.31
C ASN A 41 -9.61 -1.19 26.83
N ALA A 42 -10.35 -0.61 25.88
CA ALA A 42 -10.09 -0.73 24.45
C ALA A 42 -8.65 -0.29 24.07
N THR A 43 -7.97 -1.11 23.27
CA THR A 43 -6.79 -0.65 22.53
C THR A 43 -7.30 0.12 21.32
N ARG A 44 -7.03 1.43 21.27
CA ARG A 44 -7.57 2.33 20.24
C ARG A 44 -6.48 2.83 19.30
N VAL A 45 -6.74 2.76 18.00
CA VAL A 45 -5.90 3.29 16.92
C VAL A 45 -6.66 4.37 16.17
N MET A 46 -6.01 5.49 15.91
CA MET A 46 -6.51 6.53 15.01
C MET A 46 -5.77 6.45 13.68
N VAL A 47 -6.49 6.22 12.58
CA VAL A 47 -5.92 6.18 11.22
C VAL A 47 -6.21 7.51 10.52
N LEU A 48 -5.15 8.23 10.12
CA LEU A 48 -5.23 9.53 9.44
C LEU A 48 -5.09 9.36 7.94
N GLY A 49 -6.21 9.44 7.22
CA GLY A 49 -6.32 9.07 5.81
C GLY A 49 -7.01 7.72 5.66
N ALA A 50 -8.33 7.74 5.51
CA ALA A 50 -9.16 6.54 5.42
C ALA A 50 -9.42 6.12 3.97
N GLY A 51 -8.38 6.18 3.13
CA GLY A 51 -8.39 5.69 1.75
C GLY A 51 -8.47 4.17 1.64
N GLU A 52 -8.17 3.63 0.46
CA GLU A 52 -8.18 2.18 0.22
C GLU A 52 -7.12 1.42 1.03
N LEU A 53 -5.93 1.99 1.25
CA LEU A 53 -4.88 1.36 2.06
C LEU A 53 -5.29 1.38 3.54
N GLY A 54 -5.67 2.55 4.04
CA GLY A 54 -6.27 2.70 5.36
C GLY A 54 -7.45 1.75 5.60
N LYS A 55 -8.31 1.48 4.60
CA LYS A 55 -9.39 0.50 4.74
C LYS A 55 -8.88 -0.89 5.12
N GLU A 56 -7.85 -1.37 4.43
CA GLU A 56 -7.29 -2.70 4.70
C GLU A 56 -6.50 -2.74 6.01
N VAL A 57 -5.79 -1.65 6.37
CA VAL A 57 -5.17 -1.48 7.71
C VAL A 57 -6.21 -1.57 8.82
N ILE A 58 -7.34 -0.87 8.65
CA ILE A 58 -8.45 -0.89 9.62
C ILE A 58 -9.05 -2.28 9.72
N ILE A 59 -9.25 -2.99 8.61
CA ILE A 59 -9.73 -4.39 8.63
C ILE A 59 -8.73 -5.28 9.38
N ALA A 60 -7.42 -5.09 9.18
CA ALA A 60 -6.39 -5.83 9.91
C ALA A 60 -6.44 -5.58 11.42
N PHE A 61 -6.64 -4.34 11.86
CA PHE A 61 -6.86 -4.00 13.26
C PHE A 61 -8.17 -4.59 13.83
N GLN A 62 -9.27 -4.48 13.08
CA GLN A 62 -10.57 -5.05 13.46
C GLN A 62 -10.50 -6.56 13.69
N ARG A 63 -9.75 -7.30 12.86
CA ARG A 63 -9.51 -8.75 13.03
C ARG A 63 -8.80 -9.10 14.34
N LEU A 64 -8.07 -8.15 14.94
CA LEU A 64 -7.37 -8.30 16.22
C LEU A 64 -8.15 -7.70 17.40
N GLY A 65 -9.38 -7.25 17.20
CA GLY A 65 -10.20 -6.64 18.24
C GLY A 65 -9.71 -5.25 18.66
N VAL A 66 -9.05 -4.51 17.77
CA VAL A 66 -8.61 -3.13 18.04
C VAL A 66 -9.71 -2.13 17.67
N GLU A 67 -9.97 -1.17 18.54
CA GLU A 67 -10.90 -0.08 18.27
C GLU A 67 -10.25 0.93 17.32
N VAL A 68 -11.01 1.41 16.34
CA VAL A 68 -10.46 2.24 15.27
C VAL A 68 -11.29 3.51 15.09
N VAL A 69 -10.59 4.65 15.07
CA VAL A 69 -11.09 5.94 14.63
C VAL A 69 -10.52 6.23 13.24
N ALA A 70 -11.36 6.27 12.21
CA ALA A 70 -10.96 6.58 10.84
C ALA A 70 -11.20 8.06 10.54
N VAL A 71 -10.13 8.77 10.20
CA VAL A 71 -10.14 10.22 9.93
C VAL A 71 -9.85 10.45 8.46
N ASP A 72 -10.66 11.29 7.80
CA ASP A 72 -10.39 11.71 6.42
C ASP A 72 -10.93 13.13 6.19
N ARG A 73 -10.57 13.75 5.07
CA ARG A 73 -11.06 15.09 4.68
C ARG A 73 -12.47 15.08 4.08
N TYR A 74 -13.05 13.90 3.87
CA TYR A 74 -14.39 13.75 3.31
C TYR A 74 -15.14 12.58 3.94
N ALA A 75 -16.46 12.71 4.02
CA ALA A 75 -17.34 11.68 4.57
C ALA A 75 -17.48 10.46 3.64
N GLY A 76 -17.63 9.29 4.23
CA GLY A 76 -17.83 8.03 3.51
C GLY A 76 -16.56 7.51 2.83
N ALA A 77 -15.38 7.94 3.29
CA ALA A 77 -14.11 7.41 2.82
C ALA A 77 -14.04 5.87 3.03
N PRO A 78 -13.31 5.12 2.18
CA PRO A 78 -13.26 3.66 2.23
C PRO A 78 -13.06 3.06 3.64
N GLY A 79 -12.13 3.60 4.42
CA GLY A 79 -11.84 3.14 5.77
C GLY A 79 -12.91 3.52 6.81
N GLN A 80 -13.61 4.64 6.64
CA GLN A 80 -14.73 5.03 7.52
C GLN A 80 -15.89 4.03 7.45
N GLN A 81 -16.02 3.26 6.35
CA GLN A 81 -17.07 2.26 6.16
C GLN A 81 -16.88 1.00 7.03
N VAL A 82 -15.69 0.81 7.60
CA VAL A 82 -15.30 -0.39 8.37
C VAL A 82 -14.75 -0.07 9.76
N ALA A 83 -14.67 1.21 10.13
CA ALA A 83 -14.18 1.67 11.42
C ALA A 83 -15.30 1.71 12.49
N HIS A 84 -14.90 1.78 13.76
CA HIS A 84 -15.84 1.98 14.86
C HIS A 84 -16.34 3.42 14.90
N HIS A 85 -15.45 4.37 14.64
CA HIS A 85 -15.73 5.80 14.59
C HIS A 85 -15.22 6.38 13.28
N ALA A 86 -15.96 7.35 12.73
CA ALA A 86 -15.62 8.05 11.51
C ALA A 86 -15.64 9.55 11.76
N GLU A 87 -14.55 10.22 11.42
CA GLU A 87 -14.35 11.65 11.66
C GLU A 87 -13.92 12.36 10.38
N VAL A 88 -14.46 13.56 10.18
CA VAL A 88 -14.23 14.37 8.97
C VAL A 88 -13.67 15.71 9.38
N ILE A 89 -12.37 15.90 9.16
CA ILE A 89 -11.65 17.13 9.47
C ILE A 89 -10.70 17.49 8.32
N ASP A 90 -10.29 18.75 8.25
CA ASP A 90 -9.07 19.09 7.53
C ASP A 90 -7.87 18.61 8.35
N MET A 91 -7.19 17.55 7.91
CA MET A 91 -6.04 17.01 8.64
C MET A 91 -4.80 17.92 8.56
N THR A 92 -4.84 19.00 7.78
CA THR A 92 -3.82 20.05 7.78
C THR A 92 -4.07 21.13 8.83
N ASP A 93 -5.22 21.10 9.51
CA ASP A 93 -5.50 21.91 10.69
C ASP A 93 -4.95 21.21 11.94
N ALA A 94 -3.91 21.81 12.52
CA ALA A 94 -3.20 21.28 13.69
C ALA A 94 -4.11 21.20 14.94
N ASP A 95 -4.94 22.22 15.16
CA ASP A 95 -5.80 22.29 16.35
C ASP A 95 -6.93 21.26 16.25
N ALA A 96 -7.51 21.09 15.05
CA ALA A 96 -8.51 20.06 14.80
C ALA A 96 -7.95 18.66 15.03
N LEU A 97 -6.72 18.40 14.54
CA LEU A 97 -6.07 17.09 14.71
C LEU A 97 -5.75 16.79 16.18
N ILE A 98 -5.14 17.73 16.90
CA ILE A 98 -4.82 17.56 18.33
C ILE A 98 -6.10 17.37 19.15
N GLY A 99 -7.13 18.19 18.91
CA GLY A 99 -8.41 18.08 19.60
C GLY A 99 -9.08 16.71 19.38
N LEU A 100 -8.90 16.11 18.19
CA LEU A 100 -9.41 14.78 17.92
C LEU A 100 -8.66 13.69 18.68
N VAL A 101 -7.33 13.80 18.76
CA VAL A 101 -6.49 12.90 19.56
C VAL A 101 -6.85 13.00 21.04
N GLU A 102 -7.09 14.21 21.56
CA GLU A 102 -7.54 14.39 22.95
C GLU A 102 -8.93 13.79 23.19
N LYS A 103 -9.89 14.02 22.27
CA LYS A 103 -11.25 13.46 22.34
C LYS A 103 -11.26 11.94 22.41
N TYR A 104 -10.47 11.29 21.56
CA TYR A 104 -10.46 9.83 21.44
C TYR A 104 -9.38 9.15 22.26
N SER A 105 -8.35 9.85 22.75
CA SER A 105 -7.23 9.25 23.48
C SER A 105 -6.72 7.92 22.86
N PRO A 106 -6.36 7.89 21.55
CA PRO A 106 -5.87 6.68 20.93
C PRO A 106 -4.49 6.30 21.50
N ALA A 107 -4.19 5.00 21.58
CA ALA A 107 -2.85 4.53 21.89
C ALA A 107 -1.87 4.82 20.75
N TYR A 108 -2.35 4.69 19.51
CA TYR A 108 -1.54 4.88 18.29
C TYR A 108 -2.22 5.84 17.32
N VAL A 109 -1.43 6.72 16.70
CA VAL A 109 -1.81 7.53 15.55
C VAL A 109 -1.05 7.02 14.33
N VAL A 110 -1.77 6.61 13.30
CA VAL A 110 -1.24 5.94 12.09
C VAL A 110 -1.56 6.79 10.85
N PRO A 111 -0.61 7.60 10.37
CA PRO A 111 -0.73 8.36 9.13
C PRO A 111 -0.66 7.48 7.88
N GLU A 112 -1.69 7.57 7.03
CA GLU A 112 -1.80 6.83 5.76
C GLU A 112 -1.65 7.71 4.51
N ILE A 113 -1.51 9.03 4.68
CA ILE A 113 -1.33 10.00 3.59
C ILE A 113 -0.32 11.08 3.98
N GLU A 114 0.17 11.85 3.00
CA GLU A 114 1.17 12.92 3.24
C GLU A 114 0.56 14.27 3.62
N ALA A 115 -0.73 14.49 3.37
CA ALA A 115 -1.37 15.79 3.58
C ALA A 115 -1.94 15.90 5.01
N ILE A 116 -1.05 15.99 5.99
CA ILE A 116 -1.35 16.07 7.43
C ILE A 116 -0.49 17.17 8.07
N ALA A 117 -0.98 17.83 9.11
CA ALA A 117 -0.21 18.75 9.94
C ALA A 117 0.90 18.00 10.70
N THR A 118 2.08 17.88 10.10
CA THR A 118 3.21 17.13 10.68
C THR A 118 3.67 17.69 12.02
N ASP A 119 3.64 19.01 12.19
CA ASP A 119 4.02 19.66 13.46
C ASP A 119 3.04 19.30 14.60
N ALA A 120 1.78 19.03 14.26
CA ALA A 120 0.81 18.52 15.22
C ALA A 120 1.15 17.08 15.63
N LEU A 121 1.65 16.23 14.72
CA LEU A 121 2.12 14.88 15.06
C LEU A 121 3.34 14.93 15.99
N VAL A 122 4.28 15.84 15.73
CA VAL A 122 5.41 16.10 16.64
C VAL A 122 4.91 16.54 18.02
N THR A 123 3.92 17.44 18.06
CA THR A 123 3.31 17.89 19.31
C THR A 123 2.59 16.76 20.06
N ILE A 124 1.87 15.90 19.35
CA ILE A 124 1.17 14.71 19.90
C ILE A 124 2.18 13.77 20.56
N GLU A 125 3.29 13.46 19.87
CA GLU A 125 4.34 12.59 20.37
C GLU A 125 5.07 13.21 21.57
N GLN A 126 5.45 14.49 21.49
CA GLN A 126 6.14 15.23 22.57
C GLN A 126 5.29 15.40 23.84
N ARG A 127 3.99 15.69 23.67
CA ARG A 127 3.03 15.79 24.78
C ARG A 127 2.62 14.42 25.32
N GLY A 128 2.98 13.36 24.61
CA GLY A 128 2.70 12.01 25.02
C GLY A 128 1.23 11.60 24.89
N LEU A 129 0.49 12.21 23.95
CA LEU A 129 -0.94 11.97 23.78
C LEU A 129 -1.23 10.63 23.09
N ALA A 130 -0.33 10.18 22.21
CA ALA A 130 -0.36 8.91 21.51
C ALA A 130 1.04 8.60 20.93
N GLU A 131 1.32 7.33 20.66
CA GLU A 131 2.50 6.96 19.85
C GLU A 131 2.19 7.19 18.36
N VAL A 132 3.03 7.99 17.68
CA VAL A 132 2.91 8.21 16.23
C VAL A 132 3.67 7.11 15.50
N ILE A 133 3.01 6.47 14.53
CA ILE A 133 3.59 5.37 13.77
C ILE A 133 4.12 5.89 12.42
N PRO A 134 5.33 5.49 11.99
CA PRO A 134 6.33 4.74 12.77
C PRO A 134 7.04 5.60 13.82
N THR A 135 7.19 6.91 13.55
CA THR A 135 7.58 8.00 14.46
C THR A 135 7.12 9.33 13.85
N ALA A 136 6.94 10.39 14.64
CA ALA A 136 6.62 11.71 14.08
C ALA A 136 7.75 12.24 13.16
N SER A 137 9.01 12.00 13.52
CA SER A 137 10.17 12.41 12.72
C SER A 137 10.24 11.70 11.37
N ALA A 138 9.92 10.41 11.29
CA ALA A 138 9.83 9.68 10.03
C ALA A 138 8.76 10.26 9.10
N VAL A 139 7.62 10.63 9.66
CA VAL A 139 6.52 11.24 8.91
C VAL A 139 6.95 12.62 8.37
N VAL A 140 7.56 13.46 9.21
CA VAL A 140 8.12 14.76 8.79
C VAL A 140 9.13 14.59 7.65
N ALA A 141 10.07 13.65 7.80
CA ALA A 141 11.13 13.43 6.82
C ALA A 141 10.59 12.97 5.46
N THR A 142 9.56 12.13 5.44
CA THR A 142 9.06 11.48 4.21
C THR A 142 7.97 12.26 3.48
N MET A 143 7.25 13.15 4.17
CA MET A 143 6.24 13.99 3.52
C MET A 143 6.87 15.07 2.62
N ASN A 144 8.12 15.45 2.89
CA ASN A 144 8.89 16.41 2.10
C ASN A 144 10.05 15.71 1.37
N ARG A 145 10.04 15.76 0.04
CA ARG A 145 11.11 15.17 -0.80
C ARG A 145 12.50 15.69 -0.46
N GLU A 146 12.62 16.94 -0.01
CA GLU A 146 13.88 17.50 0.45
C GLU A 146 14.39 16.80 1.72
N GLY A 147 13.51 16.59 2.70
CA GLY A 147 13.88 15.91 3.94
C GLY A 147 14.38 14.49 3.69
N ILE A 148 13.59 13.67 3.00
CA ILE A 148 13.95 12.28 2.76
C ILE A 148 15.16 12.12 1.83
N ARG A 149 15.31 13.01 0.84
CA ARG A 149 16.45 12.93 -0.08
C ARG A 149 17.76 13.28 0.62
N ARG A 150 17.78 14.33 1.46
CA ARG A 150 18.96 14.68 2.27
C ARG A 150 19.29 13.59 3.28
N LEU A 151 18.28 13.03 3.97
CA LEU A 151 18.48 11.90 4.87
C LEU A 151 19.12 10.71 4.14
N ALA A 152 18.60 10.35 2.96
CA ALA A 152 19.11 9.21 2.22
C ALA A 152 20.54 9.45 1.69
N ASP A 153 20.79 10.58 1.06
CA ASP A 153 22.05 10.87 0.36
C ASP A 153 23.12 11.47 1.28
N GLU A 154 22.81 12.55 2.00
CA GLU A 154 23.79 13.33 2.77
C GLU A 154 24.11 12.69 4.11
N GLU A 155 23.10 12.18 4.83
CA GLU A 155 23.29 11.59 6.16
C GLU A 155 23.64 10.10 6.08
N LEU A 156 22.94 9.35 5.21
CA LEU A 156 23.14 7.91 5.09
C LEU A 156 24.07 7.53 3.94
N GLY A 157 24.39 8.39 2.98
CA GLY A 157 25.25 8.00 1.85
C GLY A 157 24.67 6.83 1.04
N LEU A 158 23.34 6.77 0.90
CA LEU A 158 22.67 5.83 0.02
C LEU A 158 22.82 6.29 -1.43
N PRO A 159 23.02 5.39 -2.40
CA PRO A 159 23.01 5.77 -3.80
C PRO A 159 21.63 6.34 -4.16
N THR A 160 21.57 7.58 -4.63
CA THR A 160 20.34 8.21 -5.13
C THR A 160 20.57 8.76 -6.54
N SER A 161 19.52 9.24 -7.22
CA SER A 161 19.72 10.05 -8.42
C SER A 161 20.38 11.38 -8.05
N PRO A 162 21.30 11.92 -8.89
CA PRO A 162 21.81 13.28 -8.69
C PRO A 162 20.65 14.26 -8.55
N TYR A 163 20.73 15.23 -7.64
CA TYR A 163 19.63 16.15 -7.42
C TYR A 163 20.08 17.55 -7.01
N LEU A 164 19.21 18.52 -7.28
CA LEU A 164 19.27 19.88 -6.77
C LEU A 164 17.85 20.36 -6.39
N PHE A 165 17.75 21.39 -5.56
CA PHE A 165 16.49 22.06 -5.26
C PHE A 165 16.45 23.45 -5.88
N ALA A 166 15.25 23.86 -6.28
CA ALA A 166 15.00 25.20 -6.83
C ALA A 166 13.75 25.81 -6.20
N GLY A 167 13.85 27.08 -5.79
CA GLY A 167 12.78 27.90 -5.24
C GLY A 167 12.20 28.93 -6.24
N SER A 168 12.77 29.00 -7.44
CA SER A 168 12.33 29.91 -8.50
C SER A 168 12.55 29.29 -9.88
N HIS A 169 11.94 29.88 -10.92
CA HIS A 169 12.16 29.47 -12.31
C HIS A 169 13.63 29.60 -12.74
N ASP A 170 14.29 30.71 -12.36
CA ASP A 170 15.71 30.93 -12.66
C ASP A 170 16.58 29.86 -11.98
N GLU A 171 16.31 29.54 -10.70
CA GLU A 171 17.00 28.47 -9.99
C GLU A 171 16.73 27.09 -10.62
N LEU A 172 15.51 26.84 -11.11
CA LEU A 172 15.17 25.60 -11.79
C LEU A 172 15.98 25.45 -13.09
N THR A 173 16.10 26.52 -13.86
CA THR A 173 16.88 26.54 -15.11
C THR A 173 18.34 26.16 -14.82
N VAL A 174 18.96 26.82 -13.85
CA VAL A 174 20.35 26.54 -13.43
C VAL A 174 20.49 25.10 -12.91
N ALA A 175 19.55 24.64 -12.07
CA ALA A 175 19.58 23.30 -11.51
C ALA A 175 19.45 22.22 -12.59
N ALA A 176 18.55 22.40 -13.57
CA ALA A 176 18.37 21.47 -14.67
C ALA A 176 19.62 21.37 -15.57
N GLU A 177 20.29 22.49 -15.84
CA GLU A 177 21.56 22.50 -16.57
C GLU A 177 22.69 21.77 -15.81
N GLN A 178 22.77 21.96 -14.49
CA GLN A 178 23.80 21.31 -13.67
C GLN A 178 23.56 19.81 -13.48
N VAL A 179 22.32 19.39 -13.24
CA VAL A 179 21.95 17.98 -13.13
C VAL A 179 22.09 17.27 -14.48
N GLY A 180 21.84 17.99 -15.58
CA GLY A 180 21.91 17.49 -16.95
C GLY A 180 20.58 16.88 -17.43
N TYR A 181 20.43 16.81 -18.76
CA TYR A 181 19.23 16.30 -19.41
C TYR A 181 19.40 14.84 -19.90
N PRO A 182 18.35 14.00 -19.85
CA PRO A 182 17.05 14.31 -19.25
C PRO A 182 17.10 14.35 -17.71
N CYS A 183 16.27 15.20 -17.12
CA CYS A 183 16.02 15.25 -15.69
C CYS A 183 14.52 15.21 -15.39
N VAL A 184 14.17 15.11 -14.11
CA VAL A 184 12.80 15.02 -13.62
C VAL A 184 12.58 16.11 -12.58
N VAL A 185 11.60 16.97 -12.82
CA VAL A 185 11.22 18.04 -11.90
C VAL A 185 9.98 17.60 -11.14
N LYS A 186 10.00 17.70 -9.80
CA LYS A 186 8.89 17.32 -8.92
C LYS A 186 8.66 18.38 -7.84
N PRO A 187 7.42 18.69 -7.45
CA PRO A 187 7.15 19.48 -6.25
C PRO A 187 7.64 18.71 -5.02
N VAL A 188 8.27 19.40 -4.06
CA VAL A 188 8.79 18.75 -2.85
C VAL A 188 7.68 18.16 -1.96
N MET A 189 6.45 18.69 -2.07
CA MET A 189 5.25 18.18 -1.41
C MET A 189 4.25 17.67 -2.47
N SER A 190 4.39 16.42 -2.90
CA SER A 190 3.49 15.81 -3.88
C SER A 190 3.49 14.27 -3.79
N SER A 191 2.36 13.65 -4.15
CA SER A 191 2.23 12.20 -4.27
C SER A 191 1.56 11.79 -5.58
N SER A 192 1.84 10.55 -6.03
CA SER A 192 1.32 9.94 -7.27
C SER A 192 1.68 10.72 -8.55
N GLY A 193 2.94 11.18 -8.64
CA GLY A 193 3.50 11.91 -9.79
C GLY A 193 2.78 13.22 -10.17
N LYS A 194 1.89 13.74 -9.34
CA LYS A 194 1.22 15.02 -9.58
C LYS A 194 2.24 16.15 -9.56
N GLY A 195 2.25 16.96 -10.61
CA GLY A 195 3.21 18.05 -10.78
C GLY A 195 4.58 17.61 -11.29
N GLN A 196 4.80 16.31 -11.54
CA GLN A 196 6.06 15.81 -12.07
C GLN A 196 6.15 16.01 -13.58
N THR A 197 7.33 16.44 -14.05
CA THR A 197 7.64 16.57 -15.49
C THR A 197 9.01 15.96 -15.78
N VAL A 198 9.11 15.15 -16.84
CA VAL A 198 10.40 14.77 -17.44
C VAL A 198 10.82 15.89 -18.38
N VAL A 199 11.97 16.49 -18.10
CA VAL A 199 12.55 17.61 -18.84
C VAL A 199 13.65 17.05 -19.73
N ARG A 200 13.46 17.10 -21.04
CA ARG A 200 14.39 16.51 -22.03
C ARG A 200 15.41 17.50 -22.56
N GLY A 201 15.13 18.78 -22.39
CA GLY A 201 16.00 19.90 -22.77
C GLY A 201 15.51 21.22 -22.16
N PRO A 202 16.24 22.31 -22.38
CA PRO A 202 15.91 23.63 -21.85
C PRO A 202 14.50 24.12 -22.20
N GLU A 203 13.97 23.70 -23.35
CA GLU A 203 12.62 24.06 -23.83
C GLU A 203 11.47 23.51 -22.97
N ASP A 204 11.74 22.49 -22.15
CA ASP A 204 10.75 21.89 -21.26
C ASP A 204 10.68 22.58 -19.89
N VAL A 205 11.64 23.46 -19.55
CA VAL A 205 11.79 24.05 -18.21
C VAL A 205 10.60 24.91 -17.81
N ASP A 206 10.14 25.79 -18.71
CA ASP A 206 8.96 26.65 -18.46
C ASP A 206 7.73 25.81 -18.08
N LYS A 207 7.46 24.79 -18.88
CA LYS A 207 6.34 23.88 -18.66
C LYS A 207 6.50 23.09 -17.36
N ALA A 208 7.73 22.67 -17.03
CA ALA A 208 8.01 21.94 -15.81
C ALA A 208 7.76 22.80 -14.56
N TRP A 209 8.18 24.07 -14.59
CA TRP A 209 7.92 25.03 -13.51
C TRP A 209 6.42 25.24 -13.30
N ASP A 210 5.69 25.53 -14.39
CA ASP A 210 4.24 25.75 -14.34
C ASP A 210 3.52 24.50 -13.82
N THR A 211 3.91 23.32 -14.31
CA THR A 211 3.30 22.05 -13.90
C THR A 211 3.57 21.74 -12.43
N ALA A 212 4.78 22.01 -11.93
CA ALA A 212 5.13 21.74 -10.54
C ALA A 212 4.45 22.72 -9.56
N THR A 213 4.40 24.01 -9.91
CA THR A 213 3.81 25.06 -9.05
C THR A 213 2.28 25.02 -9.02
N THR A 214 1.63 24.55 -10.11
CA THR A 214 0.17 24.40 -10.17
C THR A 214 -0.34 23.00 -9.83
N GLY A 215 0.51 21.98 -9.93
CA GLY A 215 0.13 20.57 -9.76
C GLY A 215 0.20 20.02 -8.33
N GLY A 216 0.84 20.75 -7.40
CA GLY A 216 0.91 20.40 -5.98
C GLY A 216 -0.45 20.48 -5.27
N ARG A 217 -0.64 19.70 -4.19
CA ARG A 217 -1.84 19.82 -3.33
C ARG A 217 -1.81 21.08 -2.47
N VAL A 218 -0.62 21.62 -2.27
CA VAL A 218 -0.31 22.92 -1.68
C VAL A 218 0.48 23.67 -2.75
N ALA A 219 0.21 24.96 -2.97
CA ALA A 219 1.06 25.79 -3.82
C ALA A 219 2.46 25.82 -3.18
N GLY A 220 3.37 25.02 -3.72
CA GLY A 220 4.72 24.86 -3.19
C GLY A 220 5.68 25.74 -3.98
N GLU A 221 6.42 26.58 -3.28
CA GLU A 221 7.44 27.47 -3.86
C GLU A 221 8.75 26.73 -4.18
N ARG A 222 8.84 25.41 -3.97
CA ARG A 222 10.08 24.65 -4.09
C ARG A 222 9.91 23.32 -4.79
N VAL A 223 10.87 22.99 -5.66
CA VAL A 223 10.92 21.75 -6.45
C VAL A 223 12.26 21.06 -6.27
N ILE A 224 12.27 19.75 -6.50
CA ILE A 224 13.48 18.95 -6.69
C ILE A 224 13.68 18.68 -8.17
N VAL A 225 14.92 18.77 -8.63
CA VAL A 225 15.38 18.40 -9.97
C VAL A 225 16.26 17.18 -9.83
N GLU A 226 15.82 16.04 -10.35
CA GLU A 226 16.50 14.75 -10.23
C GLU A 226 17.04 14.29 -11.59
N GLY A 227 18.28 13.82 -11.65
CA GLY A 227 18.84 13.19 -12.84
C GLY A 227 18.04 11.95 -13.23
N PHE A 228 17.76 11.78 -14.51
CA PHE A 228 16.98 10.64 -14.98
C PHE A 228 17.84 9.36 -14.93
N ILE A 229 17.44 8.40 -14.10
CA ILE A 229 18.07 7.08 -14.07
C ILE A 229 17.49 6.22 -15.19
N GLU A 230 18.32 5.83 -16.14
CA GLU A 230 17.98 4.80 -17.13
C GLU A 230 18.06 3.41 -16.50
N PHE A 231 17.07 3.07 -15.68
CA PHE A 231 16.95 1.78 -14.99
C PHE A 231 16.34 0.71 -15.89
N ASP A 232 16.65 -0.56 -15.58
CA ASP A 232 16.07 -1.74 -16.23
C ASP A 232 14.66 -2.03 -15.70
N TYR A 233 14.48 -1.84 -14.39
CA TYR A 233 13.21 -1.98 -13.70
C TYR A 233 13.16 -1.18 -12.39
N GLU A 234 11.95 -0.99 -11.89
CA GLU A 234 11.66 -0.38 -10.59
C GLU A 234 10.99 -1.42 -9.68
N ILE A 235 11.30 -1.36 -8.39
CA ILE A 235 10.69 -2.21 -7.37
C ILE A 235 10.24 -1.40 -6.15
N THR A 236 9.28 -1.97 -5.44
CA THR A 236 9.05 -1.67 -4.03
C THR A 236 9.56 -2.84 -3.20
N LEU A 237 10.51 -2.59 -2.30
CA LEU A 237 10.94 -3.56 -1.31
C LEU A 237 10.22 -3.30 0.02
N LEU A 238 9.09 -3.98 0.21
CA LEU A 238 8.34 -3.90 1.46
C LEU A 238 9.19 -4.39 2.63
N THR A 239 9.49 -3.47 3.54
CA THR A 239 10.40 -3.67 4.66
C THR A 239 9.61 -3.53 5.96
N VAL A 240 9.58 -4.58 6.77
CA VAL A 240 8.78 -4.62 8.00
C VAL A 240 9.71 -4.52 9.20
N ARG A 241 9.55 -3.49 10.03
CA ARG A 241 10.22 -3.38 11.32
C ARG A 241 9.26 -3.82 12.42
N ALA A 242 9.55 -4.96 13.05
CA ALA A 242 8.70 -5.57 14.06
C ALA A 242 9.51 -6.05 15.27
N VAL A 243 8.85 -6.21 16.41
CA VAL A 243 9.50 -6.75 17.61
C VAL A 243 9.66 -8.25 17.46
N ASP A 244 10.88 -8.75 17.59
CA ASP A 244 11.14 -10.18 17.71
C ASP A 244 10.67 -10.66 19.10
N PRO A 245 9.68 -11.56 19.18
CA PRO A 245 9.15 -12.02 20.46
C PRO A 245 10.18 -12.78 21.31
N ALA A 246 11.23 -13.35 20.71
CA ALA A 246 12.26 -14.07 21.45
C ALA A 246 13.25 -13.14 22.14
N THR A 247 13.54 -11.98 21.53
CA THR A 247 14.58 -11.04 22.02
C THR A 247 14.01 -9.73 22.57
N GLY A 248 12.76 -9.42 22.26
CA GLY A 248 12.14 -8.12 22.54
C GLY A 248 12.76 -6.96 21.75
N GLN A 249 13.63 -7.24 20.78
CA GLN A 249 14.33 -6.24 19.99
C GLN A 249 13.59 -5.95 18.68
N LEU A 250 13.72 -4.73 18.20
CA LEU A 250 13.20 -4.34 16.89
C LEU A 250 14.10 -4.95 15.80
N VAL A 251 13.52 -5.77 14.94
CA VAL A 251 14.20 -6.45 13.83
C VAL A 251 13.57 -6.03 12.50
N THR A 252 14.36 -6.12 11.43
CA THR A 252 13.93 -5.76 10.08
C THR A 252 13.77 -7.02 9.23
N HIS A 253 12.58 -7.19 8.66
CA HIS A 253 12.24 -8.26 7.72
C HIS A 253 11.99 -7.66 6.33
N PHE A 254 12.21 -8.46 5.29
CA PHE A 254 12.02 -8.06 3.90
C PHE A 254 11.08 -9.02 3.21
N CYS A 255 10.07 -8.50 2.53
CA CYS A 255 9.26 -9.29 1.63
C CYS A 255 10.05 -9.60 0.36
N ALA A 256 9.59 -10.58 -0.42
CA ALA A 256 10.13 -10.75 -1.77
C ALA A 256 9.91 -9.46 -2.60
N PRO A 257 10.84 -9.04 -3.48
CA PRO A 257 10.74 -7.80 -4.23
C PRO A 257 9.42 -7.70 -5.02
N ILE A 258 8.80 -6.52 -5.02
CA ILE A 258 7.59 -6.27 -5.79
C ILE A 258 7.95 -5.40 -6.98
N GLY A 259 7.84 -5.95 -8.18
CA GLY A 259 7.98 -5.19 -9.42
C GLY A 259 6.67 -4.45 -9.70
N HIS A 260 6.77 -3.30 -10.36
CA HIS A 260 5.59 -2.56 -10.76
C HIS A 260 5.80 -1.80 -12.05
N ARG A 261 4.68 -1.30 -12.58
CA ARG A 261 4.66 -0.42 -13.74
C ARG A 261 3.88 0.84 -13.41
N GLN A 262 4.54 1.97 -13.52
CA GLN A 262 3.90 3.28 -13.45
C GLN A 262 3.49 3.81 -14.83
N VAL A 263 2.34 4.49 -14.90
CA VAL A 263 1.88 5.21 -16.10
C VAL A 263 1.39 6.59 -15.68
N ASN A 264 2.13 7.63 -16.06
CA ASN A 264 1.89 9.02 -15.67
C ASN A 264 1.85 9.24 -14.14
N GLY A 265 2.75 8.57 -13.40
CA GLY A 265 2.88 8.75 -11.95
C GLY A 265 1.92 7.92 -11.08
N ASP A 266 1.06 7.11 -11.70
CA ASP A 266 0.21 6.14 -11.01
C ASP A 266 0.72 4.72 -11.28
N TYR A 267 0.86 3.88 -10.26
CA TYR A 267 1.01 2.44 -10.51
C TYR A 267 -0.30 1.90 -11.12
N VAL A 268 -0.15 1.04 -12.12
CA VAL A 268 -1.29 0.40 -12.79
C VAL A 268 -1.31 -1.11 -12.59
N GLU A 269 -0.15 -1.67 -12.23
CA GLU A 269 0.10 -3.09 -12.12
C GLU A 269 1.30 -3.32 -11.21
N SER A 270 1.25 -4.36 -10.39
CA SER A 270 2.39 -4.85 -9.59
C SER A 270 2.44 -6.36 -9.58
N TRP A 271 3.61 -6.95 -9.31
CA TRP A 271 3.79 -8.40 -9.23
C TRP A 271 4.87 -8.79 -8.25
N GLN A 272 4.75 -9.99 -7.70
CA GLN A 272 5.67 -10.54 -6.71
C GLN A 272 5.85 -12.05 -6.94
N PRO A 273 7.08 -12.59 -6.89
CA PRO A 273 8.34 -11.87 -6.72
C PRO A 273 8.81 -11.23 -8.04
N HIS A 274 9.57 -10.13 -7.97
CA HIS A 274 10.36 -9.66 -9.10
C HIS A 274 11.72 -10.37 -9.09
N GLU A 275 12.14 -10.89 -10.24
CA GLU A 275 13.45 -11.53 -10.37
C GLU A 275 14.57 -10.49 -10.31
N MET A 276 15.61 -10.76 -9.53
CA MET A 276 16.76 -9.89 -9.37
C MET A 276 18.03 -10.73 -9.26
N SER A 277 19.17 -10.15 -9.64
CA SER A 277 20.46 -10.75 -9.28
C SER A 277 20.65 -10.76 -7.76
N ALA A 278 21.48 -11.68 -7.27
CA ALA A 278 21.80 -11.74 -5.84
C ALA A 278 22.50 -10.46 -5.34
N PHE A 279 23.28 -9.80 -6.20
CA PHE A 279 23.96 -8.54 -5.88
C PHE A 279 22.97 -7.39 -5.75
N ALA A 280 22.07 -7.23 -6.74
CA ALA A 280 21.02 -6.21 -6.69
C ALA A 280 20.10 -6.42 -5.48
N LEU A 281 19.68 -7.65 -5.19
CA LEU A 281 18.84 -7.94 -4.02
C LEU A 281 19.56 -7.63 -2.70
N GLY A 282 20.85 -7.95 -2.61
CA GLY A 282 21.68 -7.61 -1.45
C GLY A 282 21.81 -6.10 -1.25
N ALA A 283 22.04 -5.35 -2.32
CA ALA A 283 22.11 -3.88 -2.30
C ALA A 283 20.76 -3.25 -1.91
N ALA A 284 19.66 -3.71 -2.52
CA ALA A 284 18.30 -3.28 -2.21
C ALA A 284 17.95 -3.51 -0.73
N THR A 285 18.27 -4.70 -0.21
CA THR A 285 18.06 -5.05 1.20
C THR A 285 18.87 -4.16 2.13
N SER A 286 20.14 -3.88 1.79
CA SER A 286 21.00 -2.99 2.57
C SER A 286 20.45 -1.56 2.62
N ILE A 287 20.07 -1.00 1.46
CA ILE A 287 19.47 0.33 1.35
C ILE A 287 18.19 0.41 2.20
N ALA A 288 17.28 -0.57 2.02
CA ALA A 288 16.02 -0.62 2.73
C ALA A 288 16.19 -0.77 4.26
N ALA A 289 17.15 -1.59 4.70
CA ALA A 289 17.48 -1.74 6.11
C ALA A 289 17.92 -0.41 6.73
N ARG A 290 18.83 0.31 6.07
CA ARG A 290 19.43 1.56 6.56
C ARG A 290 18.40 2.67 6.66
N ILE A 291 17.61 2.87 5.59
CA ILE A 291 16.60 3.94 5.58
C ILE A 291 15.48 3.67 6.59
N ALA A 292 14.99 2.42 6.70
CA ALA A 292 13.95 2.07 7.67
C ALA A 292 14.47 2.15 9.12
N THR A 293 15.75 1.84 9.35
CA THR A 293 16.38 1.98 10.67
C THR A 293 16.49 3.45 11.08
N ALA A 294 16.88 4.33 10.17
CA ALA A 294 16.99 5.77 10.40
C ALA A 294 15.64 6.44 10.74
N MET A 295 14.52 5.81 10.37
CA MET A 295 13.16 6.26 10.73
C MET A 295 12.68 5.82 12.11
N GLY A 296 13.51 5.11 12.87
CA GLY A 296 13.22 4.76 14.26
C GLY A 296 13.83 5.73 15.26
N ASP A 297 13.49 5.55 16.53
CA ASP A 297 14.02 6.32 17.66
C ASP A 297 15.25 5.65 18.33
N GLY A 298 15.78 4.58 17.71
CA GLY A 298 16.84 3.75 18.27
C GLY A 298 16.39 2.76 19.35
N LYS A 299 15.08 2.67 19.64
CA LYS A 299 14.46 1.74 20.59
C LYS A 299 13.37 0.93 19.87
N LEU A 300 12.13 1.04 20.33
CA LEU A 300 10.97 0.41 19.72
C LEU A 300 10.26 1.34 18.75
N GLY A 301 10.46 2.66 18.80
CA GLY A 301 9.91 3.58 17.80
C GLY A 301 10.51 3.27 16.43
N GLY A 302 9.69 3.39 15.37
CA GLY A 302 10.05 2.94 14.03
C GLY A 302 9.39 1.63 13.60
N ARG A 303 8.45 1.08 14.39
CA ARG A 303 7.69 -0.13 14.04
C ARG A 303 6.70 0.15 12.91
N GLY A 304 6.53 -0.81 12.02
CA GLY A 304 5.60 -0.72 10.91
C GLY A 304 6.16 -1.28 9.62
N ILE A 305 5.50 -0.97 8.52
CA ILE A 305 5.95 -1.34 7.18
C ILE A 305 6.41 -0.09 6.46
N PHE A 306 7.45 -0.26 5.63
CA PHE A 306 8.04 0.77 4.81
C PHE A 306 8.03 0.29 3.36
N GLY A 307 7.38 1.04 2.48
CA GLY A 307 7.47 0.84 1.04
C GLY A 307 8.70 1.55 0.50
N VAL A 308 9.84 0.86 0.41
CA VAL A 308 11.09 1.43 -0.11
C VAL A 308 11.10 1.29 -1.62
N GLU A 309 11.04 2.40 -2.35
CA GLU A 309 11.06 2.43 -3.81
C GLU A 309 12.50 2.55 -4.32
N LEU A 310 12.86 1.67 -5.25
CA LEU A 310 14.21 1.51 -5.75
C LEU A 310 14.21 1.41 -7.28
N PHE A 311 15.18 2.08 -7.92
CA PHE A 311 15.52 1.87 -9.32
C PHE A 311 16.70 0.93 -9.44
N VAL A 312 16.66 0.00 -10.40
CA VAL A 312 17.72 -1.00 -10.57
C VAL A 312 18.25 -0.97 -12.01
N LYS A 313 19.58 -0.88 -12.15
CA LYS A 313 20.30 -0.93 -13.44
C LYS A 313 21.42 -1.96 -13.34
N GLY A 314 21.24 -3.13 -13.93
CA GLY A 314 22.10 -4.29 -13.69
C GLY A 314 22.14 -4.65 -12.21
N ASP A 315 23.31 -4.48 -11.59
CA ASP A 315 23.52 -4.71 -10.15
C ASP A 315 23.48 -3.43 -9.31
N ASP A 316 23.43 -2.25 -9.96
CA ASP A 316 23.36 -0.96 -9.28
C ASP A 316 21.92 -0.67 -8.84
N VAL A 317 21.76 -0.29 -7.57
CA VAL A 317 20.46 0.01 -6.95
C VAL A 317 20.47 1.42 -6.40
N TYR A 318 19.47 2.21 -6.80
CA TYR A 318 19.31 3.60 -6.41
C TYR A 318 18.05 3.77 -5.59
N PHE A 319 18.17 4.40 -4.42
CA PHE A 319 17.05 4.83 -3.62
C PHE A 319 16.29 5.96 -4.32
N SER A 320 14.98 5.76 -4.49
CA SER A 320 14.07 6.77 -5.07
C SER A 320 13.36 7.55 -3.96
N GLU A 321 12.51 6.84 -3.21
CA GLU A 321 11.74 7.36 -2.09
C GLU A 321 11.31 6.22 -1.15
N VAL A 322 10.60 6.57 -0.07
CA VAL A 322 10.07 5.59 0.87
C VAL A 322 8.79 6.11 1.51
N SER A 323 7.77 5.26 1.51
CA SER A 323 6.54 5.48 2.27
C SER A 323 6.67 4.80 3.64
N PRO A 324 6.55 5.52 4.78
CA PRO A 324 6.63 4.93 6.12
C PRO A 324 5.30 4.27 6.55
N ARG A 325 4.64 3.61 5.60
CA ARG A 325 3.29 3.05 5.69
C ARG A 325 3.13 1.99 4.58
N PRO A 326 2.01 1.22 4.56
CA PRO A 326 1.68 0.37 3.43
C PRO A 326 1.75 1.13 2.09
N HIS A 327 2.23 0.44 1.06
CA HIS A 327 2.47 1.01 -0.25
C HIS A 327 1.50 0.42 -1.27
N ASP A 328 1.03 1.21 -2.23
CA ASP A 328 -0.08 0.77 -3.07
C ASP A 328 0.30 -0.34 -4.07
N THR A 329 1.56 -0.40 -4.50
CA THR A 329 2.12 -1.56 -5.21
C THR A 329 2.07 -2.85 -4.37
N GLY A 330 2.07 -2.72 -3.04
CA GLY A 330 1.98 -3.78 -2.05
C GLY A 330 0.60 -4.46 -1.96
N LEU A 331 -0.43 -3.93 -2.62
CA LEU A 331 -1.76 -4.55 -2.68
C LEU A 331 -1.72 -5.99 -3.24
N VAL A 332 -0.68 -6.34 -4.00
CA VAL A 332 -0.43 -7.72 -4.46
C VAL A 332 -0.25 -8.70 -3.30
N THR A 333 0.26 -8.25 -2.14
CA THR A 333 0.47 -9.08 -0.94
C THR A 333 -0.82 -9.66 -0.37
N MET A 334 -1.98 -9.09 -0.71
CA MET A 334 -3.29 -9.68 -0.36
C MET A 334 -3.53 -11.05 -1.01
N ALA A 335 -2.80 -11.38 -2.08
CA ALA A 335 -2.86 -12.67 -2.76
C ALA A 335 -1.57 -13.48 -2.62
N THR A 336 -0.41 -12.82 -2.60
CA THR A 336 0.89 -13.49 -2.67
C THR A 336 1.49 -13.86 -1.33
N GLN A 337 1.04 -13.27 -0.22
CA GLN A 337 1.60 -13.54 1.11
C GLN A 337 0.57 -14.12 2.08
N ARG A 338 1.07 -14.85 3.08
CA ARG A 338 0.23 -15.34 4.19
C ARG A 338 -0.32 -14.19 5.04
N LEU A 339 0.50 -13.16 5.25
CA LEU A 339 0.09 -11.88 5.83
C LEU A 339 0.28 -10.82 4.77
N SER A 340 -0.81 -10.11 4.45
CA SER A 340 -0.73 -8.90 3.63
C SER A 340 0.11 -7.82 4.33
N GLU A 341 0.58 -6.83 3.58
CA GLU A 341 1.28 -5.68 4.14
C GLU A 341 0.50 -4.99 5.27
N PHE A 342 -0.83 -4.97 5.16
CA PHE A 342 -1.72 -4.36 6.14
C PHE A 342 -1.75 -5.15 7.46
N GLU A 343 -1.77 -6.48 7.36
CA GLU A 343 -1.71 -7.37 8.53
C GLU A 343 -0.35 -7.35 9.19
N MET A 344 0.73 -7.28 8.39
CA MET A 344 2.08 -7.10 8.92
C MET A 344 2.25 -5.74 9.59
N HIS A 345 1.70 -4.66 9.01
CA HIS A 345 1.74 -3.32 9.58
C HIS A 345 1.01 -3.26 10.92
N ALA A 346 -0.25 -3.73 10.97
CA ALA A 346 -1.02 -3.77 12.21
C ALA A 346 -0.34 -4.61 13.29
N ARG A 347 0.22 -5.77 12.95
CA ARG A 347 0.97 -6.62 13.89
C ARG A 347 2.24 -5.94 14.38
N ALA A 348 3.02 -5.34 13.50
CA ALA A 348 4.25 -4.64 13.87
C ALA A 348 3.98 -3.49 14.85
N ILE A 349 2.93 -2.69 14.60
CA ILE A 349 2.50 -1.60 15.49
C ILE A 349 2.19 -2.13 16.89
N LEU A 350 1.40 -3.21 16.96
CA LEU A 350 1.00 -3.88 18.20
C LEU A 350 2.11 -4.76 18.81
N GLY A 351 3.32 -4.79 18.23
CA GLY A 351 4.46 -5.63 18.63
C GLY A 351 4.16 -7.14 18.60
N LEU A 352 3.27 -7.55 17.71
CA LEU A 352 2.95 -8.95 17.46
C LEU A 352 3.90 -9.54 16.40
N PRO A 353 4.13 -10.87 16.41
CA PRO A 353 4.98 -11.52 15.42
C PRO A 353 4.46 -11.35 13.99
N VAL A 354 5.37 -11.02 13.09
CA VAL A 354 5.12 -10.87 11.64
C VAL A 354 5.67 -12.06 10.86
N ASP A 355 5.27 -12.19 9.59
CA ASP A 355 5.70 -13.23 8.68
C ASP A 355 5.66 -12.70 7.25
N VAL A 356 6.82 -12.69 6.61
CA VAL A 356 7.05 -12.16 5.26
C VAL A 356 7.06 -13.28 4.19
N THR A 357 6.62 -14.49 4.54
CA THR A 357 6.64 -15.64 3.63
C THR A 357 5.75 -15.39 2.41
N LEU A 358 6.39 -15.48 1.24
CA LEU A 358 5.71 -15.55 -0.05
C LEU A 358 5.03 -16.92 -0.19
N ALA A 359 3.71 -16.92 -0.33
CA ALA A 359 2.88 -18.11 -0.47
C ALA A 359 2.78 -18.57 -1.94
N SER A 360 2.65 -17.63 -2.88
CA SER A 360 2.49 -17.91 -4.31
C SER A 360 2.91 -16.70 -5.15
N PRO A 361 3.46 -16.90 -6.36
CA PRO A 361 3.59 -15.84 -7.34
C PRO A 361 2.24 -15.19 -7.65
N GLY A 362 2.24 -13.88 -7.82
CA GLY A 362 0.99 -13.18 -8.10
C GLY A 362 1.18 -11.76 -8.61
N ALA A 363 0.06 -11.18 -9.03
CA ALA A 363 0.01 -9.84 -9.57
C ALA A 363 -1.25 -9.09 -9.13
N SER A 364 -1.19 -7.77 -9.21
CA SER A 364 -2.33 -6.88 -9.04
C SER A 364 -2.51 -5.99 -10.27
N ALA A 365 -3.75 -5.64 -10.58
CA ALA A 365 -4.10 -4.70 -11.65
C ALA A 365 -5.25 -3.79 -11.21
N VAL A 366 -5.09 -2.49 -11.45
CA VAL A 366 -6.05 -1.48 -10.97
C VAL A 366 -7.34 -1.46 -11.79
N ILE A 367 -8.45 -1.16 -11.14
CA ILE A 367 -9.74 -0.82 -11.78
C ILE A 367 -9.93 0.69 -11.65
N TYR A 368 -9.87 1.42 -12.75
CA TYR A 368 -10.18 2.85 -12.78
C TYR A 368 -11.68 3.10 -12.88
N GLY A 369 -12.12 4.23 -12.33
CA GLY A 369 -13.53 4.61 -12.35
C GLY A 369 -14.05 5.04 -13.73
N GLY A 370 -13.20 5.66 -14.58
CA GLY A 370 -13.54 5.99 -15.97
C GLY A 370 -14.66 7.03 -16.19
N LEU A 371 -15.35 7.43 -15.12
CA LEU A 371 -16.52 8.30 -15.10
C LEU A 371 -16.32 9.39 -14.05
N ASP A 372 -16.87 10.58 -14.29
CA ASP A 372 -16.90 11.70 -13.36
C ASP A 372 -18.29 11.75 -12.68
N GLU A 373 -18.55 10.81 -11.78
CA GLU A 373 -19.88 10.56 -11.19
C GLU A 373 -19.81 10.10 -9.72
N LYS A 374 -20.88 10.41 -8.96
CA LYS A 374 -21.08 9.92 -7.59
C LYS A 374 -21.80 8.58 -7.59
N GLY A 375 -21.37 7.67 -6.71
CA GLY A 375 -22.05 6.39 -6.48
C GLY A 375 -22.12 5.48 -7.71
N ILE A 376 -21.01 5.32 -8.43
CA ILE A 376 -20.95 4.44 -9.61
C ILE A 376 -21.23 2.97 -9.26
N GLY A 377 -21.67 2.19 -10.26
CA GLY A 377 -21.76 0.74 -10.19
C GLY A 377 -20.63 0.03 -10.93
N PHE A 378 -20.55 -1.29 -10.78
CA PHE A 378 -19.59 -2.14 -11.48
C PHE A 378 -20.32 -3.33 -12.12
N GLU A 379 -20.24 -3.44 -13.44
CA GLU A 379 -20.72 -4.59 -14.19
C GLU A 379 -19.63 -5.63 -14.40
N TYR A 380 -20.07 -6.84 -14.73
CA TYR A 380 -19.22 -7.99 -15.07
C TYR A 380 -18.27 -8.48 -13.96
N VAL A 381 -18.53 -8.11 -12.70
CA VAL A 381 -17.74 -8.56 -11.54
C VAL A 381 -17.71 -10.09 -11.44
N ALA A 382 -18.84 -10.76 -11.70
CA ALA A 382 -18.91 -12.23 -11.68
C ALA A 382 -18.05 -12.88 -12.78
N GLN A 383 -17.98 -12.25 -13.96
CA GLN A 383 -17.16 -12.70 -15.09
C GLN A 383 -15.68 -12.48 -14.82
N ALA A 384 -15.32 -11.37 -14.16
CA ALA A 384 -13.95 -11.10 -13.75
C ALA A 384 -13.48 -12.12 -12.70
N LEU A 385 -14.32 -12.44 -11.70
CA LEU A 385 -14.06 -13.49 -10.70
C LEU A 385 -14.07 -14.92 -11.28
N ALA A 386 -14.53 -15.10 -12.52
CA ALA A 386 -14.46 -16.38 -13.21
C ALA A 386 -13.09 -16.62 -13.88
N VAL A 387 -12.22 -15.60 -13.93
CA VAL A 387 -10.82 -15.79 -14.28
C VAL A 387 -10.16 -16.61 -13.14
N PRO A 388 -9.39 -17.67 -13.46
CA PRO A 388 -8.81 -18.53 -12.42
C PRO A 388 -8.00 -17.74 -11.38
N GLU A 389 -8.07 -18.20 -10.12
CA GLU A 389 -7.26 -17.69 -9.00
C GLU A 389 -7.27 -16.17 -8.85
N THR A 390 -8.41 -15.55 -9.14
CA THR A 390 -8.56 -14.10 -9.14
C THR A 390 -9.50 -13.66 -8.01
N ASP A 391 -9.15 -12.55 -7.37
CA ASP A 391 -10.00 -11.86 -6.40
C ASP A 391 -10.09 -10.36 -6.72
N ILE A 392 -11.10 -9.69 -6.19
CA ILE A 392 -11.40 -8.28 -6.47
C ILE A 392 -11.65 -7.53 -5.17
N ARG A 393 -11.06 -6.34 -5.06
CA ARG A 393 -11.39 -5.35 -4.04
C ARG A 393 -11.98 -4.12 -4.73
N LEU A 394 -13.26 -3.85 -4.48
CA LEU A 394 -13.90 -2.60 -4.83
C LEU A 394 -13.88 -1.71 -3.58
N PHE A 395 -13.22 -0.55 -3.66
CA PHE A 395 -12.87 0.22 -2.46
C PHE A 395 -14.08 0.90 -1.81
N GLY A 396 -15.16 1.09 -2.56
CA GLY A 396 -16.36 1.77 -2.07
C GLY A 396 -16.21 3.29 -2.02
N LYS A 397 -15.31 3.88 -2.80
CA LYS A 397 -15.16 5.33 -2.88
C LYS A 397 -16.49 5.97 -3.34
N PRO A 398 -16.98 7.02 -2.66
CA PRO A 398 -18.31 7.58 -2.92
C PRO A 398 -18.41 8.33 -4.26
N GLU A 399 -17.28 8.71 -4.84
CA GLU A 399 -17.20 9.48 -6.08
C GLU A 399 -16.06 8.95 -6.95
N SER A 400 -16.32 8.89 -8.25
CA SER A 400 -15.37 8.51 -9.28
C SER A 400 -14.89 9.74 -10.04
N PHE A 401 -13.63 9.69 -10.50
CA PHE A 401 -13.10 10.55 -11.56
C PHE A 401 -12.46 9.65 -12.61
N ARG A 402 -12.25 10.15 -13.83
CA ARG A 402 -11.65 9.36 -14.93
C ARG A 402 -10.46 8.49 -14.53
N ARG A 403 -9.49 9.06 -13.81
CA ARG A 403 -8.26 8.37 -13.34
C ARG A 403 -8.24 8.08 -11.85
N ARG A 404 -9.40 8.01 -11.19
CA ARG A 404 -9.47 7.57 -9.79
C ARG A 404 -9.44 6.05 -9.74
N ARG A 405 -8.49 5.47 -9.00
CA ARG A 405 -8.47 4.04 -8.70
C ARG A 405 -9.70 3.69 -7.85
N MET A 406 -10.60 2.85 -8.35
CA MET A 406 -11.86 2.48 -7.69
C MET A 406 -11.85 1.05 -7.16
N GLY A 407 -10.92 0.23 -7.64
CA GLY A 407 -10.65 -1.09 -7.11
C GLY A 407 -9.31 -1.63 -7.58
N VAL A 408 -9.02 -2.84 -7.17
CA VAL A 408 -7.87 -3.63 -7.62
C VAL A 408 -8.31 -5.08 -7.78
N VAL A 409 -7.78 -5.73 -8.80
CA VAL A 409 -7.82 -7.17 -8.98
C VAL A 409 -6.49 -7.73 -8.53
N THR A 410 -6.52 -8.85 -7.81
CA THR A 410 -5.33 -9.67 -7.54
C THR A 410 -5.49 -11.04 -8.16
N ALA A 411 -4.39 -11.64 -8.62
CA ALA A 411 -4.39 -13.00 -9.11
C ALA A 411 -3.11 -13.74 -8.73
N THR A 412 -3.21 -15.05 -8.50
CA THR A 412 -2.06 -15.96 -8.36
C THR A 412 -1.96 -16.91 -9.54
N ALA A 413 -0.78 -17.49 -9.72
CA ALA A 413 -0.50 -18.59 -10.65
C ALA A 413 0.82 -19.28 -10.26
N ASP A 414 1.20 -20.31 -11.03
CA ASP A 414 2.50 -20.98 -10.85
C ASP A 414 3.69 -20.08 -11.22
N ASP A 415 3.46 -19.04 -12.04
CA ASP A 415 4.46 -18.06 -12.50
C ASP A 415 3.88 -16.64 -12.55
N VAL A 416 4.77 -15.65 -12.50
CA VAL A 416 4.42 -14.23 -12.44
C VAL A 416 3.72 -13.77 -13.72
N GLU A 417 4.19 -14.19 -14.89
CA GLU A 417 3.67 -13.79 -16.19
C GLU A 417 2.19 -14.17 -16.31
N THR A 418 1.86 -15.41 -15.99
CA THR A 418 0.49 -15.92 -15.99
C THR A 418 -0.39 -15.18 -14.97
N ALA A 419 0.13 -14.89 -13.77
CA ALA A 419 -0.61 -14.12 -12.77
C ALA A 419 -0.93 -12.70 -13.26
N ARG A 420 0.04 -12.04 -13.91
CA ARG A 420 -0.11 -10.70 -14.52
C ARG A 420 -1.18 -10.72 -15.61
N GLU A 421 -1.13 -11.69 -16.51
CA GLU A 421 -2.15 -11.87 -17.55
C GLU A 421 -3.55 -12.04 -16.97
N ARG A 422 -3.69 -12.85 -15.91
CA ARG A 422 -4.97 -13.07 -15.20
C ARG A 422 -5.48 -11.78 -14.57
N ALA A 423 -4.64 -11.07 -13.80
CA ALA A 423 -5.02 -9.85 -13.11
C ALA A 423 -5.46 -8.75 -14.10
N VAL A 424 -4.67 -8.51 -15.15
CA VAL A 424 -4.98 -7.53 -16.20
C VAL A 424 -6.27 -7.91 -16.94
N ARG A 425 -6.43 -9.19 -17.30
CA ARG A 425 -7.63 -9.67 -17.98
C ARG A 425 -8.87 -9.45 -17.11
N ALA A 426 -8.85 -9.87 -15.84
CA ALA A 426 -9.98 -9.70 -14.95
C ALA A 426 -10.31 -8.23 -14.67
N ALA A 427 -9.29 -7.38 -14.47
CA ALA A 427 -9.49 -5.94 -14.32
C ALA A 427 -10.16 -5.32 -15.56
N SER A 428 -9.77 -5.75 -16.77
CA SER A 428 -10.37 -5.27 -18.02
C SER A 428 -11.82 -5.73 -18.26
N ILE A 429 -12.27 -6.78 -17.56
CA ILE A 429 -13.66 -7.26 -17.64
C ILE A 429 -14.57 -6.36 -16.80
N VAL A 430 -14.12 -5.90 -15.64
CA VAL A 430 -14.92 -5.04 -14.76
C VAL A 430 -15.19 -3.71 -15.45
N THR A 431 -16.48 -3.38 -15.62
CA THR A 431 -16.88 -2.14 -16.28
C THR A 431 -17.56 -1.20 -15.27
N PRO A 432 -16.93 -0.07 -14.93
CA PRO A 432 -17.60 1.01 -14.20
C PRO A 432 -18.79 1.54 -15.00
N VAL A 433 -19.92 1.75 -14.33
CA VAL A 433 -21.15 2.28 -14.93
C VAL A 433 -21.78 3.35 -14.04
N PRO A 434 -22.63 4.24 -14.59
CA PRO A 434 -23.42 5.15 -13.78
C PRO A 434 -24.23 4.45 -12.70
N GLY A 435 -24.36 5.10 -11.54
CA GLY A 435 -25.08 4.58 -10.40
C GLY A 435 -26.54 4.26 -10.73
N ARG A 436 -26.96 3.00 -10.55
CA ARG A 436 -28.36 2.58 -10.71
C ARG A 436 -28.74 1.51 -9.69
N PRO A 437 -29.99 1.48 -9.20
CA PRO A 437 -30.45 0.42 -8.31
C PRO A 437 -30.24 -0.96 -8.94
N ALA A 438 -29.67 -1.89 -8.18
CA ALA A 438 -29.48 -3.25 -8.62
C ALA A 438 -30.84 -3.88 -8.97
N ARG A 439 -31.05 -4.24 -10.24
CA ARG A 439 -32.19 -5.06 -10.65
C ARG A 439 -31.77 -6.52 -10.51
N ARG A 440 -32.60 -7.35 -9.86
CA ARG A 440 -32.37 -8.81 -9.88
C ARG A 440 -32.50 -9.29 -11.33
N GLY A 441 -31.37 -9.63 -11.95
CA GLY A 441 -31.32 -10.22 -13.28
C GLY A 441 -31.56 -11.73 -13.24
N VAL A 442 -31.83 -12.32 -14.41
CA VAL A 442 -31.72 -13.76 -14.61
C VAL A 442 -30.24 -14.12 -14.59
N VAL A 443 -29.85 -15.20 -13.89
CA VAL A 443 -28.47 -15.72 -13.93
C VAL A 443 -28.16 -16.07 -15.38
N VAL A 444 -27.36 -15.24 -16.04
CA VAL A 444 -26.79 -15.57 -17.34
C VAL A 444 -25.63 -16.51 -17.06
N PRO A 445 -25.63 -17.76 -17.58
CA PRO A 445 -24.50 -18.65 -17.41
C PRO A 445 -23.23 -17.95 -17.86
N LEU A 446 -22.20 -18.00 -17.02
CA LEU A 446 -20.86 -17.59 -17.41
C LEU A 446 -20.43 -18.53 -18.54
N ARG A 447 -20.67 -18.13 -19.79
CA ARG A 447 -20.12 -18.86 -20.93
C ARG A 447 -18.62 -18.81 -20.75
N GLY A 448 -18.00 -19.98 -20.60
CA GLY A 448 -16.54 -20.09 -20.61
C GLY A 448 -15.99 -19.34 -21.82
N PRO A 449 -14.76 -18.79 -21.73
CA PRO A 449 -14.20 -18.04 -22.84
C PRO A 449 -14.30 -18.90 -24.10
N GLY A 450 -15.10 -18.45 -25.07
CA GLY A 450 -15.02 -19.03 -26.41
C GLY A 450 -13.57 -18.91 -26.89
N PRO A 451 -13.10 -19.81 -27.78
CA PRO A 451 -11.75 -19.74 -28.31
C PRO A 451 -11.48 -18.31 -28.77
N GLN A 452 -10.42 -17.70 -28.24
CA GLN A 452 -10.02 -16.35 -28.63
C GLN A 452 -9.85 -16.35 -30.14
N SER A 453 -10.52 -15.42 -30.82
CA SER A 453 -10.19 -15.15 -32.21
C SER A 453 -8.75 -14.65 -32.24
N PRO A 454 -7.89 -15.16 -33.14
CA PRO A 454 -6.51 -14.71 -33.21
C PRO A 454 -6.46 -13.19 -33.39
N PRO A 455 -5.44 -12.51 -32.84
CA PRO A 455 -5.32 -11.07 -32.95
C PRO A 455 -5.40 -10.65 -34.43
N LYS A 456 -6.19 -9.61 -34.71
CA LYS A 456 -6.23 -9.02 -36.05
C LYS A 456 -4.80 -8.57 -36.40
N PRO A 457 -4.26 -8.96 -37.57
CA PRO A 457 -2.94 -8.52 -37.98
C PRO A 457 -2.90 -6.99 -38.06
N PRO A 458 -1.74 -6.38 -37.79
CA PRO A 458 -1.59 -4.93 -37.84
C PRO A 458 -2.01 -4.39 -39.22
N VAL A 459 -2.76 -3.30 -39.20
CA VAL A 459 -3.18 -2.59 -40.42
C VAL A 459 -1.92 -1.98 -41.03
N GLY A 460 -1.38 -2.64 -42.05
CA GLY A 460 -0.24 -2.12 -42.80
C GLY A 460 0.69 -3.19 -43.32
N GLN A 461 0.21 -4.03 -44.24
CA GLN A 461 0.99 -4.56 -45.36
C GLN A 461 0.06 -5.38 -46.26
N ARG A 462 -0.14 -4.89 -47.49
CA ARG A 462 -0.94 -5.56 -48.52
C ARG A 462 -0.09 -6.67 -49.13
N PRO A 463 -0.55 -7.93 -49.22
CA PRO A 463 0.22 -8.96 -49.91
C PRO A 463 0.32 -8.63 -51.41
N PRO A 464 1.43 -8.99 -52.09
CA PRO A 464 1.58 -8.74 -53.52
C PRO A 464 0.50 -9.50 -54.28
N GLY A 465 -0.25 -8.79 -55.10
CA GLY A 465 -1.28 -9.37 -55.97
C GLY A 465 -0.65 -10.25 -57.07
N PRO A 466 -1.41 -11.20 -57.63
CA PRO A 466 -0.92 -12.10 -58.66
C PRO A 466 -0.51 -11.34 -59.94
N PRO A 467 0.43 -11.88 -60.73
CA PRO A 467 0.98 -11.20 -61.90
C PRO A 467 -0.10 -10.95 -62.97
N ARG A 468 -0.12 -9.73 -63.50
CA ARG A 468 -1.03 -9.32 -64.59
C ARG A 468 -0.65 -10.01 -65.91
N PRO A 469 -1.62 -10.49 -66.70
CA PRO A 469 -1.35 -10.94 -68.08
C PRO A 469 -1.05 -9.77 -69.02
N GLN A 470 -0.23 -10.06 -70.02
CA GLN A 470 0.32 -9.13 -71.02
C GLN A 470 -0.78 -8.45 -71.86
N ALA A 471 -0.58 -7.16 -72.17
CA ALA A 471 -1.48 -6.35 -72.98
C ALA A 471 -1.23 -6.55 -74.49
N THR A 472 -2.32 -6.75 -75.23
CA THR A 472 -2.41 -6.68 -76.71
C THR A 472 -2.84 -5.24 -77.11
N PRO A 473 -2.45 -4.70 -78.29
CA PRO A 473 -2.59 -3.27 -78.59
C PRO A 473 -4.02 -2.86 -79.02
N PRO A 474 -4.33 -1.54 -79.05
CA PRO A 474 -5.69 -1.02 -79.01
C PRO A 474 -6.35 -0.89 -80.39
N GLY A 475 -7.66 -1.12 -80.44
CA GLY A 475 -8.57 -0.66 -81.50
C GLY A 475 -9.45 0.50 -81.03
N PRO A 476 -10.01 1.34 -81.93
CA PRO A 476 -10.48 2.68 -81.58
C PRO A 476 -11.98 2.76 -81.20
N GLN A 477 -12.24 3.70 -80.26
CA GLN A 477 -13.40 4.61 -80.09
C GLN A 477 -14.85 4.07 -80.16
N VAL A 478 -15.70 4.51 -79.21
CA VAL A 478 -16.74 5.56 -79.40
C VAL A 478 -17.57 5.72 -78.12
N ALA A 479 -18.02 6.96 -77.89
CA ALA A 479 -18.76 7.49 -76.75
C ALA A 479 -20.17 6.91 -76.53
N GLY A 480 -20.64 6.97 -75.26
CA GLY A 480 -22.07 7.01 -74.98
C GLY A 480 -22.52 6.48 -73.62
N GLN A 481 -23.14 7.39 -72.85
CA GLN A 481 -24.27 7.16 -71.93
C GLN A 481 -24.01 6.97 -70.42
N ARG A 482 -24.83 7.71 -69.65
CA ARG A 482 -24.95 7.83 -68.19
C ARG A 482 -25.75 6.65 -67.58
N PRO A 483 -25.75 6.48 -66.23
CA PRO A 483 -26.02 5.21 -65.55
C PRO A 483 -27.50 4.99 -65.15
N PRO A 484 -27.92 3.77 -64.80
CA PRO A 484 -29.13 3.54 -64.02
C PRO A 484 -28.87 3.23 -62.53
N GLN A 485 -29.84 3.66 -61.73
CA GLN A 485 -29.95 3.60 -60.26
C GLN A 485 -30.38 2.20 -59.70
N PRO A 486 -30.33 1.99 -58.36
CA PRO A 486 -30.27 0.66 -57.75
C PRO A 486 -31.64 0.04 -57.43
N ALA A 487 -31.70 -1.30 -57.40
CA ALA A 487 -32.89 -2.09 -57.02
C ALA A 487 -32.87 -2.51 -55.53
N PRO A 488 -34.05 -2.73 -54.90
CA PRO A 488 -34.22 -2.79 -53.44
C PRO A 488 -34.13 -4.20 -52.81
N ARG A 489 -34.02 -4.22 -51.47
CA ARG A 489 -33.80 -5.39 -50.59
C ARG A 489 -35.00 -6.36 -50.51
N PRO A 490 -34.77 -7.68 -50.30
CA PRO A 490 -35.84 -8.65 -50.05
C PRO A 490 -36.19 -8.85 -48.55
N ALA A 491 -37.44 -9.27 -48.34
CA ALA A 491 -38.19 -9.35 -47.08
C ALA A 491 -37.99 -10.65 -46.26
N GLN A 492 -38.41 -10.61 -44.99
CA GLN A 492 -38.40 -11.71 -44.01
C GLN A 492 -39.52 -12.76 -44.24
N PRO A 493 -39.31 -14.03 -43.82
CA PRO A 493 -40.34 -15.07 -43.87
C PRO A 493 -41.18 -15.22 -42.58
N PRO A 494 -42.36 -15.86 -42.64
CA PRO A 494 -43.45 -15.71 -41.67
C PRO A 494 -43.49 -16.79 -40.57
N ARG A 495 -44.26 -16.50 -39.51
CA ARG A 495 -44.59 -17.40 -38.39
C ARG A 495 -45.81 -18.29 -38.68
N GLN A 496 -45.87 -19.46 -38.03
CA GLN A 496 -47.09 -20.27 -37.89
C GLN A 496 -47.19 -20.97 -36.51
N PRO A 497 -48.40 -21.44 -36.11
CA PRO A 497 -48.94 -21.31 -34.75
C PRO A 497 -49.04 -22.63 -33.95
N GLY A 498 -49.41 -22.52 -32.67
CA GLY A 498 -49.29 -23.57 -31.65
C GLY A 498 -50.48 -24.51 -31.44
N GLN A 499 -50.28 -25.42 -30.47
CA GLN A 499 -51.20 -26.30 -29.71
C GLN A 499 -50.30 -26.96 -28.63
N GLY A 500 -50.68 -27.29 -27.39
CA GLY A 500 -51.94 -27.23 -26.65
C GLY A 500 -51.65 -27.70 -25.21
N ASP A 501 -52.60 -27.43 -24.31
CA ASP A 501 -52.60 -27.72 -22.87
C ASP A 501 -52.30 -29.18 -22.49
N ARG A 502 -51.46 -29.38 -21.47
CA ARG A 502 -51.56 -30.52 -20.53
C ARG A 502 -51.24 -30.09 -19.10
N ARG A 503 -52.23 -30.29 -18.23
CA ARG A 503 -52.19 -30.16 -16.77
C ARG A 503 -51.28 -31.21 -16.14
N VAL A 504 -50.55 -30.84 -15.08
CA VAL A 504 -49.80 -31.75 -14.19
C VAL A 504 -50.29 -31.52 -12.75
N PRO A 505 -50.62 -32.57 -11.96
CA PRO A 505 -51.08 -32.45 -10.57
C PRO A 505 -49.89 -32.39 -9.59
N PRO A 506 -50.08 -31.92 -8.33
CA PRO A 506 -49.00 -31.80 -7.37
C PRO A 506 -48.82 -33.10 -6.55
N PRO A 507 -47.63 -33.41 -6.03
CA PRO A 507 -47.49 -34.34 -4.92
C PRO A 507 -47.45 -33.62 -3.57
N VAL A 508 -48.29 -34.13 -2.68
CA VAL A 508 -48.40 -33.88 -1.25
C VAL A 508 -47.21 -34.50 -0.53
N GLY A 509 -46.76 -33.85 0.56
CA GLY A 509 -45.67 -34.30 1.41
C GLY A 509 -46.01 -35.45 2.35
N ARG A 510 -44.99 -35.93 3.08
CA ARG A 510 -45.13 -36.60 4.37
C ARG A 510 -43.83 -36.50 5.17
N ASP A 511 -44.01 -36.05 6.40
CA ASP A 511 -43.09 -36.11 7.53
C ASP A 511 -42.77 -37.56 7.92
N ALA A 512 -41.61 -37.78 8.58
CA ALA A 512 -41.55 -38.10 10.01
C ALA A 512 -40.22 -38.76 10.44
N VAL A 513 -39.57 -38.10 11.41
CA VAL A 513 -39.07 -38.64 12.70
C VAL A 513 -37.97 -39.71 12.72
N GLY A 514 -36.87 -39.37 13.41
CA GLY A 514 -35.97 -40.30 14.09
C GLY A 514 -35.01 -39.56 15.04
N GLN A 515 -35.29 -39.58 16.34
CA GLN A 515 -34.49 -38.99 17.42
C GLN A 515 -33.40 -39.96 17.94
N ARG A 516 -32.15 -39.45 18.09
CA ARG A 516 -31.14 -39.59 19.19
C ARG A 516 -30.66 -41.00 19.65
N PRO A 517 -29.54 -41.15 20.42
CA PRO A 517 -28.63 -40.16 21.05
C PRO A 517 -27.10 -40.37 20.82
N GLY A 518 -26.26 -39.40 21.25
CA GLY A 518 -24.79 -39.55 21.46
C GLY A 518 -24.45 -40.33 22.74
N PRO A 519 -23.23 -40.27 23.34
CA PRO A 519 -22.08 -39.37 23.10
C PRO A 519 -20.70 -40.10 23.02
N GLY A 520 -19.60 -39.36 22.78
CA GLY A 520 -18.24 -39.88 23.01
C GLY A 520 -17.10 -39.10 22.37
N GLN A 521 -16.48 -38.20 23.13
CA GLN A 521 -15.07 -37.81 23.00
C GLN A 521 -14.34 -38.40 24.23
N PRO A 522 -13.06 -38.79 24.11
CA PRO A 522 -12.02 -37.82 24.49
C PRO A 522 -10.69 -37.91 23.71
N ASP A 523 -9.93 -36.83 23.90
CA ASP A 523 -8.51 -36.55 23.61
C ASP A 523 -7.54 -37.72 23.36
N ALA A 524 -6.71 -37.57 22.32
CA ALA A 524 -5.46 -38.31 22.16
C ALA A 524 -4.28 -37.36 21.96
N ARG A 525 -3.38 -37.33 22.94
CA ARG A 525 -2.00 -36.79 22.81
C ARG A 525 -1.15 -37.78 21.99
N PRO A 526 -0.18 -37.32 21.18
CA PRO A 526 0.68 -38.23 20.43
C PRO A 526 1.66 -38.98 21.34
N VAL A 527 1.82 -40.28 21.07
CA VAL A 527 2.76 -41.22 21.72
C VAL A 527 3.78 -41.68 20.67
N ASN A 528 5.07 -41.73 21.01
CA ASN A 528 6.13 -42.23 20.11
C ASN A 528 6.11 -43.79 20.06
N PRO A 529 6.64 -44.48 19.01
CA PRO A 529 6.44 -45.92 18.73
C PRO A 529 6.96 -46.95 19.75
N LYS A 530 7.27 -46.57 20.99
CA LYS A 530 7.78 -47.49 22.02
C LYS A 530 7.10 -47.36 23.40
N GLY A 531 5.95 -46.67 23.49
CA GLY A 531 5.00 -46.85 24.61
C GLY A 531 5.54 -46.69 26.04
N ARG A 532 6.19 -45.57 26.37
CA ARG A 532 6.53 -45.21 27.77
C ARG A 532 6.18 -43.77 28.11
N PRO A 533 5.72 -43.47 29.34
CA PRO A 533 5.44 -42.12 29.81
C PRO A 533 6.75 -41.39 30.19
N VAL A 534 6.83 -40.08 29.89
CA VAL A 534 7.96 -39.21 30.28
C VAL A 534 7.50 -38.26 31.38
N ALA A 535 8.18 -38.32 32.54
CA ALA A 535 8.06 -37.38 33.65
C ALA A 535 9.19 -36.32 33.57
N PRO A 536 9.05 -35.14 34.20
CA PRO A 536 9.97 -34.02 34.04
C PRO A 536 11.16 -34.13 35.02
N GLY A 537 12.37 -33.88 34.55
CA GLY A 537 13.57 -33.81 35.37
C GLY A 537 14.45 -32.63 34.94
N GLY A 538 14.69 -31.70 35.88
CA GLY A 538 15.68 -30.64 35.77
C GLY A 538 17.12 -31.12 36.05
N PRO A 539 18.07 -30.21 36.35
CA PRO A 539 19.17 -29.89 35.44
C PRO A 539 20.50 -30.56 35.82
N GLY A 540 21.33 -30.85 34.81
CA GLY A 540 22.64 -31.44 34.99
C GLY A 540 23.63 -31.06 33.86
N GLN A 541 24.41 -30.04 34.16
CA GLN A 541 25.83 -29.80 33.84
C GLN A 541 26.58 -30.52 32.70
N GLN A 542 27.36 -29.66 32.01
CA GLN A 542 28.72 -29.81 31.43
C GLN A 542 28.89 -30.18 29.95
N SER A 543 29.40 -29.21 29.18
CA SER A 543 30.73 -29.30 28.55
C SER A 543 31.14 -27.95 27.94
N GLU A 544 32.16 -27.32 28.53
CA GLU A 544 32.90 -26.21 27.96
C GLU A 544 33.75 -26.69 26.78
N VAL A 545 33.72 -25.95 25.67
CA VAL A 545 34.76 -25.99 24.63
C VAL A 545 35.35 -24.60 24.53
N ARG A 546 36.65 -24.52 24.83
CA ARG A 546 37.49 -23.32 24.85
C ARG A 546 38.35 -23.31 23.58
N VAL A 547 38.33 -22.24 22.80
CA VAL A 547 39.31 -21.94 21.72
C VAL A 547 39.55 -20.42 21.70
N PRO A 548 40.79 -19.92 21.45
CA PRO A 548 41.39 -18.84 22.23
C PRO A 548 41.39 -17.44 21.58
N ALA A 549 41.64 -16.44 22.43
CA ALA A 549 41.88 -15.05 22.08
C ALA A 549 43.22 -14.83 21.36
N GLY A 550 43.21 -13.99 20.32
CA GLY A 550 44.39 -13.48 19.62
C GLY A 550 45.02 -12.25 20.31
N PRO A 551 46.32 -11.97 20.09
CA PRO A 551 47.14 -11.06 20.91
C PRO A 551 47.17 -9.60 20.38
N PRO A 552 47.77 -8.65 21.14
CA PRO A 552 47.48 -7.22 21.07
C PRO A 552 48.44 -6.40 20.20
N ALA A 553 48.07 -5.11 20.07
CA ALA A 553 48.68 -4.03 19.32
C ALA A 553 50.19 -3.81 19.55
N ALA A 554 50.88 -3.47 18.46
CA ALA A 554 52.17 -2.79 18.43
C ALA A 554 52.11 -1.65 17.41
N GLY A 555 52.27 -0.41 17.87
CA GLY A 555 52.37 0.79 17.04
C GLY A 555 53.26 1.79 17.76
N GLY A 556 54.49 1.92 17.28
CA GLY A 556 55.58 2.66 17.90
C GLY A 556 55.33 4.17 17.95
N ARG A 557 55.84 4.77 19.03
CA ARG A 557 56.10 6.20 19.14
C ARG A 557 57.48 6.45 18.57
N ASP A 558 57.59 7.34 17.60
CA ASP A 558 58.79 8.14 17.37
C ASP A 558 58.35 9.56 17.02
N ALA A 559 58.78 10.50 17.85
CA ALA A 559 58.76 11.93 17.59
C ALA A 559 60.22 12.38 17.52
N PRO A 560 60.56 13.37 16.69
CA PRO A 560 61.66 14.25 16.98
C PRO A 560 61.15 15.63 17.37
N ASP A 561 61.62 16.06 18.54
CA ASP A 561 61.82 17.46 18.93
C ASP A 561 62.68 18.20 17.90
N GLY A 562 62.40 19.48 17.66
CA GLY A 562 63.37 20.35 17.00
C GLY A 562 62.87 21.63 16.34
N GLY A 563 62.67 22.70 17.14
CA GLY A 563 63.16 24.03 16.73
C GLY A 563 62.10 25.12 16.46
N PRO A 564 62.22 26.31 17.11
CA PRO A 564 61.28 27.43 16.98
C PRO A 564 61.77 28.53 16.03
N SER A 565 60.87 29.50 15.79
CA SER A 565 61.10 30.89 15.31
C SER A 565 60.74 31.16 13.85
N ALA A 566 59.61 31.82 13.63
CA ALA A 566 59.50 33.23 13.17
C ALA A 566 58.02 33.58 12.97
#